data_AF-A0A5N7BN21-F1
#
_entry.id   AF-A0A5N7BN21-F1
#
_cell.length_a   1.000
_cell.length_b   1.000
_cell.length_c   1.000
_cell.angle_alpha   90.00
_cell.angle_beta   90.00
_cell.angle_gamma   90.00
#
_symmetry.space_group_name_H-M   'P 1'
#
loop_
_entity.id
_entity.type
_entity.pdbx_description
1 polymer ?
#
loop_
_entity_poly.entity_id
_entity_poly.type
_entity_poly.pdbx_seq_one_letter_code
_entity_poly.pdbx_strand_id
1 'polypeptide(L)'
;MSEHLEARNLRPLQSQPNEGQCDARDVNPSVMTLRRVSSACKECKRRRIRCNNHKPCDECILHSRECVSDEQCDKRRRISRKNTEQKLEYYRIFLAQLCKAIRECSPTEVDLIVKCVRSGASEEDIRREVARWLNSEMTPCASESNNQQI
;
A
#
# COMPACT_ATOMS: atom_id res chain seq x y z
N MET A 1 2.88 41.70 1.82
CA MET A 1 3.66 40.79 2.69
C MET A 1 3.37 39.39 2.20
N SER A 2 4.29 38.78 1.46
CA SER A 2 4.10 37.50 0.77
C SER A 2 4.34 36.35 1.74
N GLU A 3 3.32 35.54 1.97
CA GLU A 3 3.43 34.31 2.76
C GLU A 3 4.10 33.22 1.91
N HIS A 4 5.25 32.74 2.39
CA HIS A 4 5.94 31.59 1.83
C HIS A 4 5.12 30.31 2.09
N LEU A 5 4.52 29.77 1.04
CA LEU A 5 3.97 28.41 1.06
C LEU A 5 5.14 27.43 1.00
N GLU A 6 5.68 27.04 2.16
CA GLU A 6 6.66 25.96 2.23
C GLU A 6 5.98 24.65 1.80
N ALA A 7 6.27 24.23 0.57
CA ALA A 7 5.98 22.88 0.12
C ALA A 7 6.71 21.90 1.05
N ARG A 8 5.96 21.22 1.91
CA ARG A 8 6.47 20.10 2.71
C ARG A 8 7.01 19.07 1.73
N ASN A 9 8.35 19.01 1.62
CA ASN A 9 9.08 18.04 0.82
C ASN A 9 8.79 16.63 1.36
N LEU A 10 7.69 16.02 0.91
CA LEU A 10 7.38 14.63 1.19
C LEU A 10 8.43 13.78 0.46
N ARG A 11 9.28 13.09 1.22
CA ARG A 11 10.25 12.16 0.65
C ARG A 11 9.52 11.07 -0.13
N PRO A 12 10.00 10.70 -1.34
CA PRO A 12 9.50 9.53 -2.04
C PRO A 12 9.65 8.28 -1.15
N LEU A 13 8.57 7.50 -1.05
CA LEU A 13 8.63 6.17 -0.44
C LEU A 13 9.57 5.32 -1.30
N GLN A 14 10.80 5.10 -0.82
CA GLN A 14 11.68 4.08 -1.40
C GLN A 14 10.99 2.73 -1.30
N SER A 15 10.97 2.00 -2.42
CA SER A 15 10.59 0.58 -2.44
C SER A 15 11.44 -0.17 -1.42
N GLN A 16 10.78 -0.84 -0.47
CA GLN A 16 11.50 -1.69 0.46
C GLN A 16 12.15 -2.84 -0.31
N PRO A 17 13.41 -3.20 -0.02
CA PRO A 17 13.97 -4.44 -0.54
C PRO A 17 13.08 -5.60 -0.06
N ASN A 18 12.76 -6.50 -0.98
CA ASN A 18 11.96 -7.69 -0.75
C ASN A 18 12.41 -8.38 0.55
N GLU A 19 11.57 -8.33 1.58
CA GLU A 19 11.83 -8.98 2.86
C GLU A 19 11.71 -10.50 2.64
N GLY A 20 12.85 -11.09 2.25
CA GLY A 20 13.00 -12.53 2.06
C GLY A 20 12.53 -13.27 3.30
N GLN A 21 11.66 -14.25 3.05
CA GLN A 21 11.18 -15.23 4.00
C GLN A 21 12.35 -15.86 4.77
N CYS A 22 12.12 -16.16 6.04
CA CYS A 22 13.00 -16.96 6.86
C CYS A 22 12.91 -18.43 6.42
N ASP A 23 13.56 -18.78 5.32
CA ASP A 23 13.90 -20.17 5.05
C ASP A 23 15.12 -20.54 5.88
N ALA A 24 14.86 -21.32 6.93
CA ALA A 24 15.90 -22.00 7.67
C ALA A 24 16.48 -23.10 6.77
N ARG A 25 17.55 -22.79 6.03
CA ARG A 25 18.58 -23.76 5.61
C ARG A 25 19.76 -23.03 4.95
N ASP A 26 20.93 -23.43 5.43
CA ASP A 26 22.26 -23.32 4.82
C ASP A 26 23.19 -22.24 5.37
N VAL A 27 24.20 -22.73 6.10
CA VAL A 27 25.26 -21.97 6.77
C VAL A 27 26.47 -21.98 5.83
N ASN A 28 26.83 -20.82 5.28
CA ASN A 28 28.15 -20.59 4.70
C ASN A 28 28.85 -19.46 5.47
N PRO A 29 29.95 -19.73 6.21
CA PRO A 29 30.47 -18.81 7.22
C PRO A 29 31.60 -17.88 6.71
N SER A 30 31.48 -17.23 5.55
CA SER A 30 32.59 -16.37 5.05
C SER A 30 32.30 -14.91 4.73
N VAL A 31 31.08 -14.38 4.95
CA VAL A 31 30.85 -12.93 4.84
C VAL A 31 29.87 -12.43 5.90
N MET A 32 30.39 -12.04 7.07
CA MET A 32 29.62 -11.39 8.13
C MET A 32 29.27 -9.94 7.78
N THR A 33 28.54 -9.73 6.69
CA THR A 33 27.67 -8.55 6.64
C THR A 33 26.57 -8.82 7.65
N LEU A 34 26.62 -8.17 8.82
CA LEU A 34 25.52 -8.23 9.79
C LEU A 34 24.24 -7.78 9.09
N ARG A 35 23.46 -8.75 8.60
CA ARG A 35 22.14 -8.50 8.03
C ARG A 35 21.36 -7.73 9.07
N ARG A 36 20.81 -6.57 8.67
CA ARG A 36 19.99 -5.76 9.57
C ARG A 36 18.84 -6.63 10.07
N VAL A 37 18.87 -6.89 11.36
CA VAL A 37 17.84 -7.62 12.06
C VAL A 37 16.54 -6.84 11.99
N SER A 38 15.51 -7.45 11.41
CA SER A 38 14.18 -6.84 11.24
C SER A 38 13.50 -6.52 12.58
N SER A 39 13.85 -7.26 13.66
CA SER A 39 13.33 -7.04 15.00
C SER A 39 14.26 -7.57 16.11
N ALA A 40 14.76 -6.68 16.97
CA ALA A 40 15.49 -7.08 18.17
C ALA A 40 14.55 -7.73 19.23
N CYS A 41 15.09 -8.60 20.09
CA CYS A 41 14.34 -9.13 21.25
C CYS A 41 13.95 -8.01 22.24
N LYS A 42 13.01 -8.28 23.15
CA LYS A 42 12.51 -7.30 24.13
C LYS A 42 13.64 -6.71 24.98
N GLU A 43 14.59 -7.53 25.43
CA GLU A 43 15.72 -7.06 26.25
C GLU A 43 16.71 -6.19 25.48
N CYS A 44 17.10 -6.59 24.26
CA CYS A 44 17.98 -5.76 23.43
C CYS A 44 17.30 -4.45 23.00
N LYS A 45 15.98 -4.47 22.72
CA LYS A 45 15.18 -3.26 22.47
C LYS A 45 15.18 -2.33 23.69
N ARG A 46 14.93 -2.87 24.90
CA ARG A 46 14.91 -2.11 26.15
C ARG A 46 16.25 -1.45 26.46
N ARG A 47 17.35 -2.17 26.20
CA ARG A 47 18.72 -1.70 26.46
C ARG A 47 19.34 -0.87 25.33
N ARG A 48 18.69 -0.77 24.18
CA ARG A 48 19.17 -0.05 22.98
C ARG A 48 20.52 -0.56 22.46
N ILE A 49 20.72 -1.88 22.51
CA ILE A 49 21.93 -2.58 22.05
C ILE A 49 21.63 -3.44 20.81
N ARG A 50 22.67 -3.83 20.06
CA ARG A 50 22.53 -4.63 18.84
C ARG A 50 22.04 -6.05 19.19
N CYS A 51 21.09 -6.57 18.42
CA CYS A 51 20.57 -7.93 18.54
C CYS A 51 20.93 -8.70 17.27
N ASN A 52 21.38 -9.95 17.41
CA ASN A 52 21.81 -10.82 16.31
C ASN A 52 20.71 -11.73 15.74
N ASN A 53 19.45 -11.57 16.20
CA ASN A 53 18.27 -12.35 15.79
C ASN A 53 18.27 -13.85 16.08
N HIS A 54 19.37 -14.43 16.57
CA HIS A 54 19.36 -15.78 17.11
C HIS A 54 18.45 -15.86 18.34
N LYS A 55 17.89 -17.04 18.62
CA LYS A 55 16.97 -17.27 19.74
C LYS A 55 17.48 -18.46 20.57
N PRO A 56 18.02 -18.22 21.78
CA PRO A 56 18.27 -16.93 22.43
C PRO A 56 19.40 -16.12 21.74
N CYS A 57 19.37 -14.78 21.85
CA CYS A 57 20.33 -13.89 21.20
C CYS A 57 21.72 -13.95 21.88
N ASP A 58 22.83 -13.69 21.17
CA ASP A 58 24.19 -13.83 21.77
C ASP A 58 24.37 -12.93 23.00
N GLU A 59 23.88 -11.70 22.90
CA GLU A 59 23.86 -10.72 23.99
C GLU A 59 23.03 -11.20 25.20
N CYS A 60 21.95 -11.94 24.92
CA CYS A 60 21.09 -12.51 25.93
C CYS A 60 21.77 -13.71 26.61
N ILE A 61 22.46 -14.55 25.84
CA ILE A 61 23.24 -15.70 26.32
C ILE A 61 24.40 -15.20 27.20
N LEU A 62 25.20 -14.26 26.68
CA LEU A 62 26.39 -13.71 27.34
C LEU A 62 26.07 -13.15 28.74
N HIS A 63 24.92 -12.52 28.87
CA HIS A 63 24.48 -11.93 30.14
C HIS A 63 23.46 -12.77 30.90
N SER A 64 23.22 -14.00 30.46
CA SER A 64 22.25 -14.94 31.06
C SER A 64 20.87 -14.30 31.29
N ARG A 65 20.37 -13.58 30.28
CA ARG A 65 19.07 -12.88 30.30
C ARG A 65 18.04 -13.64 29.50
N GLU A 66 16.77 -13.48 29.89
CA GLU A 66 15.65 -14.04 29.13
C GLU A 66 15.50 -13.35 27.76
N CYS A 67 15.61 -14.14 26.68
CA CYS A 67 15.51 -13.64 25.32
C CYS A 67 14.09 -13.82 24.76
N VAL A 68 13.20 -12.85 25.00
CA VAL A 68 11.82 -12.89 24.48
C VAL A 68 11.67 -12.07 23.20
N SER A 69 11.10 -12.65 22.15
CA SER A 69 10.69 -11.92 20.94
C SER A 69 9.36 -11.22 21.15
N ASP A 70 9.20 -10.01 20.62
CA ASP A 70 7.90 -9.33 20.58
C ASP A 70 7.22 -9.56 19.23
N GLU A 71 6.71 -10.79 19.04
CA GLU A 71 6.00 -11.15 17.82
C GLU A 71 4.78 -10.26 17.54
N GLN A 72 4.18 -9.69 18.58
CA GLN A 72 2.96 -8.89 18.45
C GLN A 72 3.26 -7.51 17.88
N CYS A 73 4.37 -6.88 18.29
CA CYS A 73 4.85 -5.66 17.65
C CYS A 73 5.20 -5.89 16.17
N ASP A 74 5.81 -7.03 15.86
CA ASP A 74 6.21 -7.36 14.49
C ASP A 74 5.01 -7.68 13.60
N LYS A 75 4.01 -8.40 14.13
CA LYS A 75 2.71 -8.61 13.49
C LYS A 75 2.01 -7.28 13.19
N ARG A 76 1.97 -6.34 14.15
CA ARG A 76 1.38 -5.00 13.94
C ARG A 76 2.08 -4.24 12.81
N ARG A 77 3.42 -4.23 12.78
CA ARG A 77 4.19 -3.55 11.72
C ARG A 77 3.92 -4.17 10.35
N ARG A 78 3.85 -5.49 10.27
CA ARG A 78 3.51 -6.21 9.03
C ARG A 78 2.10 -5.90 8.55
N ILE A 79 1.12 -5.88 9.45
CA ILE A 79 -0.28 -5.54 9.12
C ILE A 79 -0.38 -4.09 8.64
N SER A 80 0.26 -3.15 9.33
CA SER A 80 0.28 -1.74 8.93
C SER A 80 0.86 -1.55 7.52
N ARG A 81 1.96 -2.25 7.19
CA ARG A 81 2.53 -2.26 5.83
C ARG A 81 1.55 -2.82 4.80
N LYS A 82 0.99 -4.01 5.05
CA LYS A 82 0.02 -4.65 4.14
C LYS A 82 -1.21 -3.77 3.90
N ASN A 83 -1.75 -3.17 4.95
CA ASN A 83 -2.92 -2.28 4.83
C ASN A 83 -2.58 -1.03 4.01
N THR A 84 -1.35 -0.50 4.16
CA THR A 84 -0.89 0.65 3.36
C THR A 84 -0.73 0.26 1.89
N GLU A 85 -0.11 -0.89 1.62
CA GLU A 85 0.06 -1.43 0.26
C GLU A 85 -1.31 -1.67 -0.41
N GLN A 86 -2.25 -2.29 0.29
CA GLN A 86 -3.62 -2.52 -0.21
C GLN A 86 -4.35 -1.21 -0.51
N LYS A 87 -4.25 -0.21 0.39
CA LYS A 87 -4.85 1.11 0.15
C LYS A 87 -4.25 1.80 -1.07
N LEU A 88 -2.92 1.76 -1.21
CA LEU A 88 -2.25 2.35 -2.35
C LEU A 88 -2.70 1.69 -3.66
N GLU A 89 -2.76 0.36 -3.70
CA GLU A 89 -3.21 -0.36 -4.89
C GLU A 89 -4.66 0.01 -5.24
N TYR A 90 -5.53 -0.02 -4.24
CA TYR A 90 -6.92 0.41 -4.38
C TYR A 90 -7.03 1.84 -4.95
N TYR A 91 -6.28 2.81 -4.42
CA TYR A 91 -6.30 4.19 -4.93
C TYR A 91 -5.70 4.33 -6.33
N ARG A 92 -4.68 3.54 -6.68
CA ARG A 92 -4.10 3.58 -8.05
C ARG A 92 -5.13 3.15 -9.08
N ILE A 93 -5.84 2.05 -8.82
CA ILE A 93 -6.90 1.55 -9.70
C ILE A 93 -8.04 2.57 -9.78
N PHE A 94 -8.50 3.08 -8.65
CA PHE A 94 -9.59 4.05 -8.61
C PHE A 94 -9.24 5.36 -9.34
N LEU A 95 -8.05 5.91 -9.14
CA LEU A 95 -7.62 7.11 -9.85
C LEU A 95 -7.49 6.88 -11.35
N ALA A 96 -7.01 5.70 -11.77
CA ALA A 96 -6.97 5.34 -13.19
C ALA A 96 -8.38 5.29 -13.79
N GLN A 97 -9.34 4.68 -13.09
CA GLN A 97 -10.76 4.64 -13.48
C GLN A 97 -11.38 6.04 -13.56
N LEU A 98 -11.13 6.89 -12.56
CA LEU A 98 -11.61 8.28 -12.55
C LEU A 98 -11.01 9.08 -13.71
N CYS A 99 -9.71 8.96 -13.97
CA CYS A 99 -9.08 9.62 -15.10
C CYS A 99 -9.62 9.11 -16.45
N LYS A 100 -9.88 7.81 -16.56
CA LYS A 100 -10.50 7.22 -17.76
C LYS A 100 -11.89 7.84 -17.98
N ALA A 101 -12.72 7.87 -16.95
CA ALA A 101 -14.02 8.51 -17.00
C ALA A 101 -13.92 9.97 -17.44
N ILE A 102 -13.08 10.79 -16.83
CA ILE A 102 -12.99 12.20 -17.21
C ILE A 102 -12.54 12.39 -18.68
N ARG A 103 -11.73 11.49 -19.24
CA ARG A 103 -11.18 11.63 -20.61
C ARG A 103 -12.11 11.15 -21.71
N GLU A 104 -12.86 10.09 -21.47
CA GLU A 104 -13.61 9.36 -22.50
C GLU A 104 -15.12 9.58 -22.43
N CYS A 105 -15.61 10.05 -21.28
CA CYS A 105 -17.02 10.27 -20.98
C CYS A 105 -17.57 11.53 -21.66
N SER A 106 -18.88 11.60 -21.84
CA SER A 106 -19.52 12.76 -22.45
C SER A 106 -19.41 14.00 -21.55
N PRO A 107 -19.44 15.23 -22.10
CA PRO A 107 -19.32 16.46 -21.30
C PRO A 107 -20.35 16.55 -20.17
N THR A 108 -21.57 16.08 -20.39
CA THR A 108 -22.66 16.07 -19.40
C THR A 108 -22.32 15.18 -18.20
N GLU A 109 -21.80 13.99 -18.46
CA GLU A 109 -21.46 13.02 -17.44
C GLU A 109 -20.20 13.42 -16.67
N VAL A 110 -19.20 14.02 -17.35
CA VAL A 110 -18.05 14.65 -16.68
C VAL A 110 -18.53 15.74 -15.71
N ASP A 111 -19.51 16.54 -16.11
CA ASP A 111 -20.10 17.58 -15.27
C ASP A 111 -20.80 17.00 -14.02
N LEU A 112 -21.42 15.82 -14.14
CA LEU A 112 -22.00 15.09 -13.00
C LEU A 112 -20.92 14.60 -12.03
N ILE A 113 -19.83 14.03 -12.55
CA ILE A 113 -18.68 13.60 -11.73
C ILE A 113 -18.07 14.80 -11.00
N VAL A 114 -17.86 15.92 -11.70
CA VAL A 114 -17.32 17.15 -11.10
C VAL A 114 -18.26 17.73 -10.05
N LYS A 115 -19.58 17.75 -10.30
CA LYS A 115 -20.58 18.17 -9.31
C LYS A 115 -20.56 17.28 -8.07
N CYS A 116 -20.44 15.97 -8.25
CA CYS A 116 -20.32 15.00 -7.16
C CYS A 116 -19.06 15.25 -6.30
N VAL A 117 -17.92 15.53 -6.92
CA VAL A 117 -16.69 15.88 -6.18
C VAL A 117 -16.84 17.22 -5.45
N ARG A 118 -17.38 18.24 -6.13
CA ARG A 118 -17.52 19.61 -5.57
C ARG A 118 -18.55 19.71 -4.44
N SER A 119 -19.54 18.83 -4.39
CA SER A 119 -20.50 18.77 -3.27
C SER A 119 -19.90 18.19 -1.99
N GLY A 120 -18.65 17.74 -2.00
CA GLY A 120 -18.01 17.08 -0.87
C GLY A 120 -18.52 15.66 -0.64
N ALA A 121 -18.97 14.98 -1.70
CA ALA A 121 -19.45 13.60 -1.61
C ALA A 121 -18.38 12.66 -1.05
N SER A 122 -18.83 11.57 -0.44
CA SER A 122 -17.91 10.56 0.09
C SER A 122 -17.15 9.89 -1.06
N GLU A 123 -15.98 9.33 -0.75
CA GLU A 123 -15.20 8.58 -1.73
C GLU A 123 -16.01 7.45 -2.36
N GLU A 124 -16.91 6.83 -1.60
CA GLU A 124 -17.78 5.76 -2.08
C GLU A 124 -18.83 6.25 -3.07
N ASP A 125 -19.37 7.46 -2.86
CA ASP A 125 -20.32 8.06 -3.79
C ASP A 125 -19.65 8.48 -5.10
N ILE A 126 -18.45 9.06 -5.02
CA ILE A 126 -17.64 9.38 -6.21
C ILE A 126 -17.32 8.11 -6.98
N ARG A 127 -16.91 7.03 -6.28
CA ARG A 127 -16.64 5.73 -6.90
C ARG A 127 -17.87 5.14 -7.58
N ARG A 128 -19.04 5.24 -6.93
CA ARG A 128 -20.31 4.76 -7.48
C ARG A 128 -20.68 5.51 -8.76
N GLU A 129 -20.45 6.81 -8.80
CA GLU A 129 -20.69 7.64 -9.97
C GLU A 129 -19.78 7.24 -11.15
N VAL A 130 -18.47 7.12 -10.90
CA VAL A 130 -17.49 6.67 -11.90
C VAL A 130 -17.81 5.27 -12.40
N ALA A 131 -18.19 4.35 -11.49
CA ALA A 131 -18.54 2.99 -11.84
C ALA A 131 -19.82 2.91 -12.68
N ARG A 132 -20.80 3.79 -12.43
CA ARG A 132 -22.03 3.86 -13.24
C ARG A 132 -21.70 4.11 -14.71
N TRP A 133 -20.83 5.09 -14.97
CA TRP A 133 -20.39 5.37 -16.33
C TRP A 133 -19.58 4.22 -16.93
N LEU A 134 -18.58 3.69 -16.21
CA LEU A 134 -17.77 2.56 -16.69
C LEU A 134 -18.62 1.33 -17.06
N ASN A 135 -19.67 1.06 -16.30
CA ASN A 135 -20.58 -0.05 -16.55
C ASN A 135 -21.51 0.23 -17.74
N SER A 136 -21.81 1.50 -18.03
CA SER A 136 -22.59 1.93 -19.21
C SER A 136 -21.81 1.79 -20.52
N GLU A 137 -20.48 1.88 -20.49
CA GLU A 137 -19.63 1.57 -21.65
C GLU A 137 -19.63 0.08 -22.01
N MET A 138 -19.91 -0.81 -21.04
CA MET A 138 -19.86 -2.27 -21.25
C MET A 138 -21.16 -2.87 -21.79
N THR A 139 -22.16 -2.06 -22.14
CA THR A 139 -23.31 -2.52 -22.94
C THR A 139 -22.88 -2.65 -24.40
N PRO A 140 -22.78 -3.87 -24.99
CA PRO A 140 -22.61 -4.00 -26.42
C PRO A 140 -23.86 -3.42 -27.08
N CYS A 141 -23.66 -2.50 -28.01
CA CYS A 141 -24.72 -2.04 -28.91
C CYS A 141 -25.20 -3.25 -29.73
N ALA A 142 -26.24 -3.95 -29.26
CA ALA A 142 -26.99 -4.89 -30.07
C ALA A 142 -27.95 -4.09 -30.94
N SER A 143 -27.44 -3.56 -32.06
CA SER A 143 -28.27 -3.00 -33.12
C SER A 143 -27.94 -3.65 -34.45
N GLU A 144 -28.54 -4.82 -34.69
CA GLU A 144 -28.93 -5.22 -36.05
C GLU A 144 -30.43 -5.52 -36.02
N SER A 145 -31.21 -4.44 -35.99
CA SER A 145 -32.52 -4.46 -36.61
C SER A 145 -32.33 -3.86 -38.00
N ASN A 146 -32.27 -4.70 -39.03
CA ASN A 146 -32.76 -4.28 -40.33
C ASN A 146 -33.86 -5.23 -40.78
N ASN A 147 -35.02 -4.62 -40.98
CA ASN A 147 -36.33 -5.19 -41.20
C ASN A 147 -36.58 -5.28 -42.71
N GLN A 148 -37.16 -6.41 -43.15
CA GLN A 148 -38.03 -6.69 -44.30
C GLN A 148 -38.23 -5.68 -45.47
N GLN A 149 -38.58 -6.26 -46.64
CA GLN A 149 -39.01 -5.71 -47.94
C GLN A 149 -37.86 -5.32 -48.88
N ILE A 150 -37.74 -5.84 -50.12
CA ILE A 150 -38.73 -6.18 -51.17
C ILE A 150 -38.32 -7.48 -51.87
#